data_AF-A0AB35HEA0-F1
#
_entry.id   AF-A0AB35HEA0-F1
#
_cell.length_a   1.000
_cell.length_b   1.000
_cell.length_c   1.000
_cell.angle_alpha   90.00
_cell.angle_beta   90.00
_cell.angle_gamma   90.00
#
_symmetry.space_group_name_H-M   'P 1'
#
loop_
_entity.id
_entity.type
_entity.pdbx_description
1 polymer ?
#
loop_
_entity_poly.entity_id
_entity_poly.type
_entity_poly.pdbx_seq_one_letter_code
_entity_poly.pdbx_strand_id
1 'polypeptide(L)'
;NTVLHTLAIAREAGIDYDLERINKVAERVPYLAKIMPASDYSMHDVHLAGGISAIVHELCKIKGAIHPGRLTITGKSIYENVKNAEIR
;
A
#
# COMPACT_ATOMS: atom_id res chain seq x y z
N ASN A 1 1.65 6.66 14.27
CA ASN A 1 2.84 5.79 14.25
C ASN A 1 3.43 5.64 12.85
N THR A 2 2.67 5.13 11.87
CA THR A 2 3.12 4.97 10.47
C THR A 2 3.69 6.24 9.86
N VAL A 3 3.04 7.40 10.05
CA VAL A 3 3.55 8.71 9.58
C VAL A 3 4.98 9.00 10.08
N LEU A 4 5.25 8.80 11.36
CA LEU A 4 6.57 9.05 11.96
C LEU A 4 7.62 8.09 11.40
N HIS A 5 7.30 6.79 11.30
CA HIS A 5 8.22 5.81 10.75
C HIS A 5 8.49 6.02 9.26
N THR A 6 7.48 6.38 8.47
CA THR A 6 7.67 6.69 7.04
C THR A 6 8.59 7.89 6.84
N LEU A 7 8.43 8.95 7.63
CA LEU A 7 9.30 10.13 7.56
C LEU A 7 10.73 9.82 8.01
N ALA A 8 10.91 8.98 9.03
CA ALA A 8 12.23 8.53 9.46
C ALA A 8 12.95 7.72 8.36
N ILE A 9 12.24 6.81 7.69
CA ILE A 9 12.78 6.04 6.56
C ILE A 9 13.14 6.96 5.39
N ALA A 10 12.29 7.95 5.07
CA ALA A 10 12.57 8.90 3.99
C ALA A 10 13.84 9.72 4.29
N ARG A 11 14.00 10.19 5.53
CA ARG A 11 15.20 10.89 5.98
C ARG A 11 16.46 10.04 5.86
N GLU A 12 16.40 8.77 6.28
CA GLU A 12 17.53 7.84 6.18
C GLU A 12 17.89 7.53 4.71
N ALA A 13 16.89 7.48 3.83
CA ALA A 13 17.09 7.32 2.39
C ALA A 13 17.55 8.61 1.69
N GLY A 14 17.75 9.73 2.41
CA GLY A 14 18.12 11.02 1.85
C GLY A 14 17.04 11.67 0.99
N ILE A 15 15.77 11.27 1.18
CA ILE A 15 14.62 11.79 0.43
C ILE A 15 13.96 12.89 1.26
N ASP A 16 13.93 14.11 0.72
CA ASP A 16 13.13 15.18 1.32
C ASP A 16 11.63 14.90 1.11
N TYR A 17 10.94 14.71 2.23
CA TYR A 17 9.54 14.30 2.25
C TYR A 17 8.80 15.06 3.36
N ASP A 18 7.96 16.01 2.94
CA ASP A 18 7.17 16.83 3.85
C ASP A 18 5.91 16.09 4.33
N LEU A 19 5.31 16.62 5.41
CA LEU A 19 4.07 16.08 5.96
C LEU A 19 2.86 16.43 5.07
N GLU A 20 2.92 17.53 4.34
CA GLU A 20 1.83 17.95 3.44
C GLU A 20 1.62 16.94 2.29
N ARG A 21 2.70 16.34 1.79
CA ARG A 21 2.65 15.30 0.77
C ARG A 21 2.04 14.01 1.28
N ILE A 22 2.15 13.69 2.58
CA ILE A 22 1.42 12.57 3.18
C ILE A 22 -0.09 12.81 3.07
N ASN A 23 -0.55 14.03 3.37
CA ASN A 23 -1.96 14.38 3.26
C ASN A 23 -2.44 14.29 1.80
N LYS A 24 -1.66 14.79 0.83
CA LYS A 24 -1.97 14.64 -0.61
C LYS A 24 -2.08 13.18 -1.06
N VAL A 25 -1.32 12.27 -0.43
CA VAL A 25 -1.45 10.82 -0.68
C VAL A 25 -2.72 10.27 -0.02
N ALA A 26 -3.05 10.68 1.20
CA ALA A 26 -4.26 10.24 1.88
C ALA A 26 -5.55 10.67 1.15
N GLU A 27 -5.56 11.86 0.54
CA GLU A 27 -6.71 12.38 -0.22
C GLU A 27 -7.00 11.59 -1.50
N ARG A 28 -5.96 11.04 -2.16
CA ARG A 28 -6.11 10.33 -3.45
C ARG A 28 -6.23 8.82 -3.30
N VAL A 29 -5.80 8.25 -2.18
CA VAL A 29 -5.78 6.79 -1.96
C VAL A 29 -7.05 6.40 -1.19
N PRO A 30 -7.95 5.59 -1.78
CA PRO A 30 -9.16 5.18 -1.10
C PRO A 30 -8.88 4.17 0.00
N TYR A 31 -9.74 4.17 1.01
CA TYR A 31 -9.68 3.22 2.11
C TYR A 31 -10.40 1.92 1.74
N LEU A 32 -9.65 0.94 1.24
CA LEU A 32 -10.19 -0.31 0.68
C LEU A 32 -10.48 -1.42 1.70
N ALA A 33 -9.67 -1.52 2.75
CA ALA A 33 -9.75 -2.62 3.71
C ALA A 33 -9.86 -2.10 5.14
N LYS A 34 -10.95 -2.44 5.82
CA LYS A 34 -11.09 -2.25 7.26
C LYS A 34 -10.53 -3.48 7.94
N ILE A 35 -9.58 -3.27 8.85
CA ILE A 35 -8.92 -4.31 9.63
C ILE A 35 -9.01 -3.86 11.09
N MET A 36 -9.12 -4.81 12.01
CA MET A 36 -9.03 -4.56 13.45
C MET A 36 -7.89 -3.57 13.74
N PRO A 37 -8.14 -2.50 14.51
CA PRO A 37 -9.32 -2.24 15.35
C PRO A 37 -10.50 -1.54 14.65
N ALA A 38 -10.42 -1.21 13.37
CA ALA A 38 -11.46 -0.45 12.66
C ALA A 38 -12.64 -1.31 12.15
N SER A 39 -12.56 -2.63 12.33
CA SER A 39 -13.57 -3.63 11.98
C SER A 39 -13.34 -4.90 12.78
N ASP A 40 -14.23 -5.89 12.62
CA ASP A 40 -14.10 -7.23 13.22
C ASP A 40 -13.15 -8.16 12.45
N TYR A 41 -12.68 -7.77 11.27
CA TYR A 41 -11.76 -8.57 10.45
C TYR A 41 -10.31 -8.44 10.92
N SER A 42 -9.64 -9.56 11.13
CA SER A 42 -8.24 -9.65 11.50
C SER A 42 -7.30 -9.69 10.29
N MET A 43 -5.99 -9.54 10.52
CA MET A 43 -4.98 -9.77 9.47
C MET A 43 -5.01 -11.20 8.92
N HIS A 44 -5.50 -12.18 9.71
CA HIS A 44 -5.66 -13.55 9.23
C HIS A 44 -6.79 -13.64 8.19
N ASP A 45 -7.91 -12.96 8.43
CA ASP A 45 -9.03 -12.91 7.49
C ASP A 45 -8.61 -12.22 6.18
N VAL A 46 -7.80 -11.15 6.27
CA VAL A 46 -7.21 -10.51 5.09
C VAL A 46 -6.33 -11.49 4.32
N HIS A 47 -5.52 -12.30 5.01
CA HIS A 47 -4.69 -13.31 4.36
C HIS A 47 -5.54 -14.36 3.62
N LEU A 48 -6.62 -14.85 4.25
CA LEU A 48 -7.55 -15.80 3.64
C LEU A 48 -8.26 -15.22 2.40
N ALA A 49 -8.60 -13.93 2.43
CA ALA A 49 -9.25 -13.21 1.33
C ALA A 49 -8.31 -12.86 0.15
N GLY A 50 -7.05 -13.34 0.14
CA GLY A 50 -6.08 -13.05 -0.93
C GLY A 50 -4.89 -12.17 -0.50
N GLY A 51 -4.89 -11.70 0.75
CA GLY A 51 -3.77 -11.04 1.39
C GLY A 51 -3.48 -9.63 0.89
N ILE A 52 -2.32 -9.11 1.31
CA ILE A 52 -1.85 -7.77 0.91
C ILE A 52 -1.71 -7.66 -0.61
N SER A 53 -1.29 -8.75 -1.29
CA SER A 53 -1.13 -8.76 -2.74
C SER A 53 -2.44 -8.46 -3.48
N ALA A 54 -3.58 -8.98 -3.01
CA ALA A 54 -4.89 -8.69 -3.60
C ALA A 54 -5.27 -7.22 -3.41
N ILE A 55 -5.02 -6.64 -2.23
CA ILE A 55 -5.26 -5.22 -1.95
C ILE A 55 -4.39 -4.33 -2.86
N VAL A 56 -3.11 -4.65 -2.99
CA VAL A 56 -2.18 -3.90 -3.85
C VAL A 56 -2.57 -4.04 -5.33
N HIS A 57 -3.06 -5.21 -5.75
CA HIS A 57 -3.61 -5.40 -7.09
C HIS A 57 -4.80 -4.47 -7.36
N GLU A 58 -5.76 -4.37 -6.44
CA GLU A 58 -6.89 -3.44 -6.57
C GLU A 58 -6.42 -1.97 -6.58
N LEU A 59 -5.45 -1.60 -5.74
CA LEU A 59 -4.87 -0.25 -5.77
C LEU A 59 -4.19 0.07 -7.12
N CYS A 60 -3.60 -0.92 -7.79
CA CYS A 60 -3.01 -0.73 -9.12
C CYS A 60 -4.06 -0.37 -10.19
N LYS A 61 -5.32 -0.75 -10.00
CA LYS A 61 -6.43 -0.40 -10.91
C LYS A 61 -6.88 1.06 -10.73
N ILE A 62 -6.57 1.68 -9.59
CA ILE A 62 -6.99 3.04 -9.25
C ILE A 62 -5.93 4.04 -9.69
N LYS A 63 -6.28 4.87 -10.69
CA LYS A 63 -5.35 5.85 -11.26
C LYS A 63 -4.86 6.82 -10.18
N GLY A 64 -3.54 6.87 -9.98
CA GLY A 64 -2.90 7.79 -9.04
C GLY A 64 -2.83 7.30 -7.60
N ALA A 65 -3.42 6.13 -7.26
CA ALA A 65 -3.30 5.56 -5.92
C ALA A 65 -1.90 4.99 -5.67
N ILE A 66 -1.37 4.21 -6.62
CA ILE A 66 -0.04 3.59 -6.55
C ILE A 66 0.74 3.79 -7.85
N HIS A 67 2.06 3.68 -7.78
CA HIS A 67 2.95 3.68 -8.95
C HIS A 67 3.30 2.23 -9.35
N PRO A 68 2.56 1.60 -10.29
CA PRO A 68 2.68 0.18 -10.60
C PRO A 68 4.05 -0.23 -11.14
N GLY A 69 4.72 0.68 -11.86
CA GLY A 69 6.04 0.43 -12.47
C GLY A 69 7.24 0.55 -11.53
N ARG A 70 7.03 0.74 -10.22
CA ARG A 70 8.16 0.81 -9.26
C ARG A 70 8.77 -0.57 -9.06
N LEU A 71 10.10 -0.64 -9.12
CA LEU A 71 10.86 -1.84 -8.85
C LEU A 71 10.74 -2.27 -7.38
N THR A 72 10.76 -3.58 -7.17
CA THR A 72 10.84 -4.20 -5.84
C THR A 72 12.10 -5.05 -5.73
N ILE A 73 12.35 -5.60 -4.53
CA ILE A 73 13.49 -6.50 -4.27
C ILE A 73 13.47 -7.77 -5.12
N THR A 74 12.33 -8.16 -5.70
CA THR A 74 12.23 -9.34 -6.57
C THR A 74 12.78 -9.09 -7.99
N GLY A 75 13.23 -7.88 -8.28
CA GLY A 75 13.67 -7.46 -9.61
C GLY A 75 12.51 -7.19 -10.58
N LYS A 76 11.26 -7.32 -10.12
CA LYS A 76 10.04 -7.05 -10.90
C LYS A 76 9.36 -5.78 -10.40
N SER A 77 8.51 -5.19 -11.23
CA SER A 77 7.67 -4.07 -10.80
C SER A 77 6.62 -4.51 -9.76
N ILE A 78 6.06 -3.56 -9.01
CA ILE A 78 4.96 -3.82 -8.07
C ILE A 78 3.82 -4.55 -8.79
N TYR A 79 3.40 -4.07 -9.96
CA TYR A 79 2.30 -4.67 -10.71
C TYR A 79 2.59 -6.11 -11.11
N GLU A 80 3.80 -6.39 -11.61
CA GLU A 80 4.18 -7.76 -12.00
C GLU A 80 4.16 -8.76 -10.84
N ASN A 81 4.44 -8.30 -9.61
CA ASN A 81 4.37 -9.14 -8.42
C ASN A 81 2.93 -9.47 -8.00
N VAL A 82 1.98 -8.58 -8.29
CA VAL A 82 0.59 -8.71 -7.81
C VAL A 82 -0.42 -9.03 -8.91
N LYS A 83 -0.02 -9.05 -10.19
CA LYS A 83 -0.95 -9.23 -11.33
C LYS A 83 -1.82 -10.49 -11.28
N ASN A 84 -1.38 -11.53 -10.59
CA ASN A 84 -2.10 -12.79 -10.44
C ASN A 84 -2.79 -12.93 -9.07
N ALA A 85 -2.78 -11.89 -8.24
CA ALA A 85 -3.45 -11.90 -6.95
C ALA A 85 -4.94 -11.59 -7.13
N GLU A 86 -5.79 -12.41 -6.52
CA GLU A 86 -7.25 -12.30 -6.60
C GLU A 86 -7.85 -12.26 -5.20
N ILE A 87 -8.98 -11.55 -5.06
CA ILE A 87 -9.77 -11.54 -3.84
C ILE A 87 -10.59 -12.83 -3.80
N ARG A 88 -10.56 -13.53 -2.66
CA ARG A 88 -11.27 -14.79 -2.43
C ARG A 88 -12.46 -14.63 -1.50
#